data_AF-A0A973YZW4-F1
#
_entry.id   AF-A0A973YZW4-F1
#
_cell.length_a   1.000
_cell.length_b   1.000
_cell.length_c   1.000
_cell.angle_alpha   90.00
_cell.angle_beta   90.00
_cell.angle_gamma   90.00
#
_symmetry.space_group_name_H-M   'P 1'
#
loop_
_entity.id
_entity.type
_entity.pdbx_description
1 polymer ?
#
loop_
_entity_poly.entity_id
_entity_poly.type
_entity_poly.pdbx_seq_one_letter_code
_entity_poly.pdbx_strand_id
1 'polypeptide(L)'
;RSARAAVAAAARVQRALEILGAEAPDHLAAAGALRLAHRQASLEELGQLSEPQMTKDAVAGRIRRLLAMADKRAKELGMPDTESAVTADMLDAEV
;
A
#
# COMPACT_ATOMS: atom_id res chain seq x y z
N ARG A 1 -10.98 2.16 -12.19
CA ARG A 1 -10.60 2.43 -10.78
C ARG A 1 -9.57 3.56 -10.84
N SER A 2 -9.88 4.74 -10.27
CA SER A 2 -9.18 6.00 -10.52
C SER A 2 -7.69 5.97 -10.14
N ALA A 3 -6.85 6.67 -10.91
CA ALA A 3 -5.42 6.89 -10.59
C ALA A 3 -5.22 7.52 -9.20
N ARG A 4 -6.18 8.32 -8.70
CA ARG A 4 -6.12 8.88 -7.34
C ARG A 4 -6.21 7.81 -6.25
N ALA A 5 -7.06 6.79 -6.42
CA ALA A 5 -7.14 5.69 -5.47
C ALA A 5 -5.83 4.88 -5.41
N ALA A 6 -5.13 4.76 -6.54
CA ALA A 6 -3.80 4.16 -6.60
C ALA A 6 -2.77 5.02 -5.84
N VAL A 7 -2.83 6.35 -5.98
CA VAL A 7 -1.97 7.31 -5.27
C VAL A 7 -2.23 7.28 -3.75
N ALA A 8 -3.50 7.29 -3.32
CA ALA A 8 -3.86 7.16 -1.91
C ALA A 8 -3.34 5.84 -1.32
N ALA A 9 -3.53 4.73 -2.04
CA ALA A 9 -2.98 3.44 -1.64
C ALA A 9 -1.45 3.46 -1.55
N ALA A 10 -0.76 4.16 -2.44
CA ALA A 10 0.70 4.31 -2.38
C ALA A 10 1.14 5.12 -1.16
N ALA A 11 0.44 6.20 -0.81
CA ALA A 11 0.74 6.98 0.40
C ALA A 11 0.61 6.13 1.67
N ARG A 12 -0.46 5.34 1.78
CA ARG A 12 -0.66 4.40 2.89
C ARG A 12 0.42 3.32 2.94
N VAL A 13 0.80 2.77 1.79
CA VAL A 13 1.86 1.75 1.71
C VAL A 13 3.21 2.33 2.15
N GLN A 14 3.51 3.58 1.78
CA GLN A 14 4.72 4.25 2.23
C GLN A 14 4.75 4.33 3.76
N ARG A 15 3.64 4.77 4.35
CA ARG A 15 3.49 4.82 5.81
C ARG A 15 3.60 3.45 6.46
N ALA A 16 3.05 2.42 5.83
CA ALA A 16 3.13 1.05 6.33
C ALA A 16 4.57 0.53 6.42
N LEU A 17 5.38 0.80 5.40
CA LEU A 17 6.78 0.41 5.37
C LEU A 17 7.61 1.20 6.39
N GLU A 18 7.28 2.47 6.64
CA GLU A 18 7.91 3.26 7.71
C GLU A 18 7.59 2.72 9.11
N ILE A 19 6.33 2.33 9.35
CA ILE A 19 5.90 1.77 10.65
C ILE A 19 6.57 0.42 10.94
N LEU A 20 6.63 -0.45 9.92
CA LEU A 20 7.13 -1.82 10.10
C LEU A 20 8.66 -1.92 9.95
N GLY A 21 9.28 -1.05 9.13
CA GLY A 21 10.72 -1.09 8.87
C GLY A 21 11.19 -2.49 8.46
N ALA A 22 12.22 -2.99 9.14
CA ALA A 22 12.80 -4.31 8.92
C ALA A 22 11.92 -5.48 9.43
N GLU A 23 10.85 -5.20 10.19
CA GLU A 23 9.92 -6.23 10.68
C GLU A 23 8.88 -6.64 9.61
N ALA A 24 8.81 -5.91 8.48
CA ALA A 24 7.90 -6.23 7.39
C ALA A 24 8.31 -7.54 6.69
N PRO A 25 7.40 -8.52 6.51
CA PRO A 25 7.71 -9.73 5.77
C PRO A 25 8.09 -9.43 4.31
N ASP A 26 9.16 -10.03 3.80
CA ASP A 26 9.75 -9.74 2.48
C ASP A 26 8.74 -9.70 1.34
N HIS A 27 7.85 -10.68 1.26
CA HIS A 27 6.85 -10.77 0.19
C HIS A 27 5.80 -9.64 0.25
N LEU A 28 5.53 -9.09 1.44
CA LEU A 28 4.64 -7.93 1.63
C LEU A 28 5.40 -6.63 1.34
N ALA A 29 6.64 -6.53 1.84
CA ALA A 29 7.51 -5.39 1.58
C ALA A 29 7.77 -5.22 0.08
N ALA A 30 8.03 -6.31 -0.64
CA ALA A 30 8.20 -6.30 -2.10
C ALA A 30 6.95 -5.79 -2.85
N ALA A 31 5.75 -6.22 -2.45
CA ALA A 31 4.51 -5.71 -3.03
C ALA A 31 4.29 -4.22 -2.71
N GLY A 32 4.68 -3.80 -1.50
CA GLY A 32 4.67 -2.39 -1.09
C GLY A 32 5.64 -1.55 -1.92
N ALA A 33 6.89 -1.99 -2.04
CA ALA A 33 7.93 -1.33 -2.83
C ALA A 33 7.50 -1.19 -4.30
N LEU A 34 6.90 -2.23 -4.88
CA LEU A 34 6.37 -2.18 -6.24
C LEU A 34 5.26 -1.13 -6.40
N ARG A 35 4.33 -1.03 -5.44
CA ARG A 35 3.31 0.03 -5.41
C ARG A 35 3.93 1.43 -5.29
N LEU A 36 5.02 1.59 -4.54
CA LEU A 36 5.72 2.87 -4.42
C LEU A 36 6.49 3.26 -5.70
N ALA A 37 7.08 2.27 -6.37
CA ALA A 37 7.75 2.47 -7.66
C ALA A 37 6.75 2.87 -8.77
N HIS A 38 5.53 2.33 -8.71
CA HIS A 38 4.49 2.57 -9.71
C HIS A 38 3.19 3.09 -9.07
N ARG A 39 3.26 4.29 -8.47
CA ARG A 39 2.18 4.87 -7.65
C ARG A 39 0.82 4.95 -8.34
N GLN A 40 0.82 5.19 -9.66
CA GLN A 40 -0.39 5.35 -10.45
C GLN A 40 -0.85 4.07 -11.16
N ALA A 41 -0.01 3.03 -11.17
CA ALA A 41 -0.33 1.79 -11.87
C ALA A 41 -1.54 1.08 -11.25
N SER A 42 -2.36 0.50 -12.11
CA SER A 42 -3.43 -0.40 -11.72
C SER A 42 -2.87 -1.67 -11.06
N LEU A 43 -3.72 -2.40 -10.34
CA LEU A 43 -3.31 -3.68 -9.74
C LEU A 43 -2.97 -4.74 -10.78
N GLU A 44 -3.57 -4.66 -11.97
CA GLU A 44 -3.28 -5.54 -13.10
C GLU A 44 -1.85 -5.30 -13.60
N GLU A 45 -1.49 -4.03 -13.85
CA GLU A 45 -0.14 -3.64 -14.25
C GLU A 45 0.90 -4.01 -13.20
N LEU A 46 0.61 -3.78 -11.91
CA LEU A 46 1.51 -4.24 -10.84
C LEU A 46 1.70 -5.76 -10.84
N GLY A 47 0.64 -6.52 -11.14
CA GLY A 47 0.73 -7.97 -11.26
C GLY A 47 1.69 -8.40 -12.37
N GLN A 48 1.61 -7.75 -13.52
CA GLN A 48 2.48 -8.00 -14.68
C GLN A 48 3.93 -7.57 -14.44
N LEU A 49 4.15 -6.49 -13.67
CA LEU A 49 5.47 -5.97 -13.31
C LEU A 49 6.16 -6.73 -12.17
N SER A 50 5.41 -7.54 -11.42
CA SER A 50 5.98 -8.32 -10.32
C SER A 50 6.79 -9.53 -10.81
N GLU A 51 7.81 -9.91 -10.03
CA GLU A 51 8.63 -11.08 -10.29
C GLU A 51 8.63 -12.02 -9.08
N PRO A 52 8.12 -13.26 -9.19
CA PRO A 52 7.38 -13.81 -10.34
C PRO A 52 6.08 -13.04 -10.60
N GLN A 53 5.57 -13.08 -11.84
CA GLN A 53 4.30 -12.43 -12.20
C GLN A 53 3.15 -12.93 -11.33
N MET A 54 2.27 -12.00 -10.97
CA MET A 54 1.16 -12.24 -10.06
C MET A 54 -0.15 -11.75 -10.67
N THR A 55 -1.27 -12.30 -10.18
CA THR A 55 -2.59 -11.73 -10.48
C THR A 55 -2.82 -10.44 -9.69
N LYS A 56 -3.69 -9.56 -10.20
CA LYS A 56 -4.12 -8.34 -9.50
C LYS A 56 -4.62 -8.61 -8.07
N ASP A 57 -5.27 -9.76 -7.85
CA ASP A 57 -5.85 -10.13 -6.56
C ASP A 57 -4.79 -10.57 -5.56
N ALA A 58 -3.74 -11.25 -6.03
CA ALA A 58 -2.61 -11.63 -5.21
C ALA A 58 -1.82 -10.38 -4.77
N VAL A 59 -1.58 -9.42 -5.67
CA VAL A 59 -0.97 -8.12 -5.32
C VAL A 59 -1.84 -7.36 -4.33
N ALA A 60 -3.15 -7.25 -4.59
CA ALA A 60 -4.08 -6.57 -3.71
C ALA A 60 -4.13 -7.21 -2.31
N GLY A 61 -4.11 -8.55 -2.24
CA GLY A 61 -4.07 -9.30 -0.98
C GLY A 61 -2.80 -9.02 -0.18
N ARG A 62 -1.63 -8.95 -0.84
CA ARG A 62 -0.36 -8.59 -0.18
C ARG A 62 -0.39 -7.16 0.35
N ILE A 63 -0.81 -6.19 -0.46
CA ILE A 63 -0.92 -4.78 -0.02
C ILE A 63 -1.88 -4.66 1.17
N ARG A 64 -3.06 -5.28 1.14
CA ARG A 64 -4.00 -5.24 2.27
C ARG A 64 -3.42 -5.83 3.56
N ARG A 65 -2.69 -6.95 3.47
CA ARG A 65 -2.04 -7.55 4.65
C ARG A 65 -0.91 -6.68 5.20
N LEU A 66 -0.15 -6.02 4.33
CA LEU A 66 0.88 -5.05 4.74
C LEU A 66 0.27 -3.91 5.54
N LEU A 67 -0.80 -3.29 5.01
CA LEU A 67 -1.50 -2.19 5.68
C LEU A 67 -2.06 -2.63 7.03
N ALA A 68 -2.78 -3.76 7.08
CA ALA A 68 -3.37 -4.28 8.32
C ALA A 68 -2.32 -4.59 9.40
N MET A 69 -1.14 -5.10 9.00
CA MET A 69 -0.02 -5.36 9.91
C MET A 69 0.55 -4.05 10.47
N ALA A 70 0.75 -3.06 9.61
CA ALA A 70 1.23 -1.74 10.01
C ALA A 70 0.23 -1.02 10.93
N ASP A 71 -1.06 -1.04 10.61
CA ASP A 71 -2.10 -0.40 11.42
C ASP A 71 -2.17 -1.04 12.82
N LYS A 72 -2.04 -2.37 12.91
CA LYS A 72 -1.93 -3.07 14.18
C LYS A 72 -0.70 -2.63 14.98
N ARG A 73 0.47 -2.56 14.34
CA ARG A 73 1.72 -2.12 14.97
C ARG A 73 1.65 -0.68 15.45
N ALA A 74 1.07 0.22 14.66
CA ALA A 74 0.87 1.62 15.00
C ALA A 74 -0.01 1.78 16.25
N LYS A 75 -1.11 1.01 16.32
CA LYS A 75 -1.98 0.98 17.50
C LYS A 75 -1.25 0.52 18.76
N GLU A 76 -0.45 -0.54 18.66
CA GLU A 76 0.36 -1.05 19.79
C GLU A 76 1.40 -0.02 20.27
N LEU A 77 1.92 0.79 19.36
CA LEU A 77 2.87 1.87 19.66
C LEU A 77 2.22 3.20 20.06
N GLY A 78 0.89 3.31 19.99
CA GLY A 78 0.17 4.56 20.27
C GLY A 78 0.45 5.67 19.26
N MET A 79 0.76 5.33 18.00
CA MET A 79 1.05 6.29 16.93
C MET A 79 -0.02 6.27 15.81
N PRO A 80 -0.09 7.31 14.96
CA PRO A 80 -1.01 7.33 13.83
C PRO A 80 -0.75 6.19 12.84
N ASP A 81 -1.86 5.59 12.37
CA ASP A 81 -1.89 4.44 11.46
C ASP A 81 -1.64 4.83 9.99
N THR A 82 -1.85 3.92 9.05
CA THR A 82 -1.59 4.18 7.63
C THR A 82 -2.57 5.16 6.99
N GLU A 83 -3.82 5.28 7.49
CA GLU A 83 -4.82 6.21 6.95
C GLU A 83 -4.41 7.67 7.19
N SER A 84 -3.64 7.94 8.24
CA SER A 84 -3.10 9.28 8.53
C SER A 84 -2.24 9.87 7.41
N ALA A 85 -1.75 9.04 6.48
CA ALA A 85 -0.95 9.48 5.34
C ALA A 85 -1.79 9.92 4.13
N VAL A 86 -3.12 9.73 4.16
CA VAL A 86 -4.01 10.13 3.07
C VAL A 86 -4.51 11.56 3.29
N THR A 87 -4.28 12.45 2.33
CA THR A 87 -4.77 13.83 2.39
C THR A 87 -6.18 13.95 1.81
N ALA A 88 -6.91 15.01 2.16
CA ALA A 88 -8.25 15.27 1.62
C ALA A 88 -8.27 15.33 0.08
N ASP A 89 -7.27 15.98 -0.52
CA ASP A 89 -7.10 16.06 -1.99
C ASP A 89 -7.00 14.67 -2.67
N MET A 90 -6.53 13.65 -1.94
CA MET A 90 -6.46 12.28 -2.44
C MET A 90 -7.79 11.52 -2.32
N LEU A 91 -8.69 11.97 -1.43
CA LEU A 91 -9.97 11.34 -1.09
C LEU A 91 -11.14 11.87 -1.91
N ASP A 92 -11.08 13.11 -2.42
CA ASP A 92 -12.20 13.73 -3.13
C ASP A 92 -12.57 12.95 -4.40
N ALA A 93 -13.64 12.17 -4.24
CA ALA A 93 -14.48 11.61 -5.27
C ALA A 93 -15.80 12.38 -5.22
N GLU A 94 -16.15 13.00 -6.34
CA GLU A 94 -17.46 13.60 -6.64
C GLU A 94 -17.73 14.99 -6.02
N VAL A 95 -17.67 16.00 -6.89
CA VAL A 95 -18.91 16.73 -7.21
C VAL A 95 -19.40 16.17 -8.53
#